data_AF-A0A5J5AHF9-F1
#
_entry.id   AF-A0A5J5AHF9-F1
#
_cell.length_a   1.000
_cell.length_b   1.000
_cell.length_c   1.000
_cell.angle_alpha   90.00
_cell.angle_beta   90.00
_cell.angle_gamma   90.00
#
_symmetry.space_group_name_H-M   'P 1'
#
loop_
_entity.id
_entity.type
_entity.pdbx_description
1 polymer ?
#
loop_
_entity_poly.entity_id
_entity_poly.type
_entity_poly.pdbx_seq_one_letter_code
_entity_poly.pdbx_strand_id
1 'polypeptide(L)'
;MPNYKRRWDEQRKEINEVEGEIKALQSNLTLEQIRAREANLRKDVEVMEEKLTKLRGGVTLVSPEERKAVEGRYLDTISQWRRRKRMFKDLWDAITENSPKDLKEFKEELGIEYDEDVGVSLQSFCDIIQQGRKRARGQ
;
A
#
# COMPACT_ATOMS: atom_id res chain seq x y z
N MET A 1 -71.80 -47.46 -1.65
CA MET A 1 -70.38 -47.59 -1.26
C MET A 1 -69.31 -47.08 -2.27
N PRO A 2 -69.60 -46.52 -3.47
CA PRO A 2 -68.54 -45.92 -4.33
C PRO A 2 -68.11 -44.49 -3.92
N ASN A 3 -68.99 -43.74 -3.25
CA ASN A 3 -68.81 -42.31 -3.04
C ASN A 3 -67.69 -41.97 -2.03
N TYR A 4 -67.48 -42.84 -1.04
CA TYR A 4 -66.44 -42.65 -0.02
C TYR A 4 -65.03 -42.75 -0.58
N LYS A 5 -64.81 -43.61 -1.59
CA LYS A 5 -63.48 -43.84 -2.16
C LYS A 5 -63.01 -42.66 -3.01
N ARG A 6 -63.90 -42.12 -3.86
CA ARG A 6 -63.64 -40.87 -4.62
C ARG A 6 -63.30 -39.71 -3.70
N ARG A 7 -64.10 -39.50 -2.66
CA ARG A 7 -63.89 -38.42 -1.70
C ARG A 7 -62.55 -38.56 -0.96
N TRP A 8 -62.12 -39.80 -0.70
CA TRP A 8 -60.80 -40.09 -0.12
C TRP A 8 -59.67 -39.76 -1.08
N ASP A 9 -59.80 -40.13 -2.36
CA ASP A 9 -58.80 -39.84 -3.40
C ASP A 9 -58.68 -38.33 -3.68
N GLU A 10 -59.80 -37.60 -3.65
CA GLU A 10 -59.84 -36.13 -3.76
C GLU A 10 -59.14 -35.45 -2.59
N GLN A 11 -59.46 -35.83 -1.35
CA GLN A 11 -58.79 -35.28 -0.17
C GLN A 11 -57.29 -35.59 -0.16
N ARG A 12 -56.88 -36.79 -0.60
CA ARG A 12 -55.45 -37.14 -0.70
C ARG A 12 -54.74 -36.31 -1.76
N LYS A 13 -55.42 -35.95 -2.86
CA LYS A 13 -54.87 -35.10 -3.89
C LYS A 13 -54.69 -33.66 -3.40
N GLU A 14 -55.68 -33.10 -2.71
CA GLU A 14 -55.58 -31.78 -2.07
C GLU A 14 -54.44 -31.71 -1.05
N ILE A 15 -54.30 -32.74 -0.20
CA ILE A 15 -53.19 -32.80 0.77
C ILE A 15 -51.84 -32.79 0.06
N ASN A 16 -51.66 -33.58 -1.00
CA ASN A 16 -50.41 -33.61 -1.76
C ASN A 16 -50.10 -32.28 -2.47
N GLU A 17 -51.11 -31.57 -2.98
CA GLU A 17 -50.95 -30.24 -3.57
C GLU A 17 -50.50 -29.23 -2.51
N VAL A 18 -51.19 -29.17 -1.37
CA VAL A 18 -50.85 -28.27 -0.26
C VAL A 18 -49.47 -28.60 0.34
N GLU A 19 -49.11 -29.87 0.49
CA GLU A 19 -47.77 -30.27 0.92
C GLU A 19 -46.68 -29.87 -0.09
N GLY A 20 -46.98 -29.92 -1.38
CA GLY A 20 -46.11 -29.45 -2.45
C GLY A 20 -45.86 -27.94 -2.36
N GLU A 21 -46.90 -27.16 -2.13
CA GLU A 21 -46.82 -25.71 -1.92
C GLU A 21 -46.03 -25.34 -0.67
N ILE A 22 -46.26 -26.06 0.45
CA ILE A 22 -45.50 -25.85 1.69
C ILE A 22 -44.01 -26.12 1.48
N LYS A 23 -43.64 -27.22 0.81
CA LYS A 23 -42.23 -27.52 0.49
C LYS A 23 -41.60 -26.47 -0.43
N ALA A 24 -42.36 -25.95 -1.39
CA ALA A 24 -41.89 -24.89 -2.29
C ALA A 24 -41.71 -23.54 -1.56
N LEU A 25 -42.54 -23.23 -0.58
CA LEU A 25 -42.39 -22.03 0.25
C LEU A 25 -41.24 -22.17 1.25
N GLN A 26 -41.06 -23.36 1.84
CA GLN A 26 -39.98 -23.65 2.79
C GLN A 26 -38.58 -23.76 2.14
N SER A 27 -38.50 -23.97 0.82
CA SER A 27 -37.21 -24.01 0.10
C SER A 27 -36.60 -22.61 -0.10
N ASN A 28 -37.36 -21.54 0.19
CA ASN A 28 -36.90 -20.16 0.14
C ASN A 28 -36.57 -19.64 1.55
N LEU A 29 -35.69 -18.63 1.63
CA LEU A 29 -35.44 -17.93 2.88
C LEU A 29 -36.74 -17.36 3.44
N THR A 30 -36.96 -17.53 4.73
CA THR A 30 -38.10 -16.89 5.40
C THR A 30 -37.92 -15.38 5.41
N LEU A 31 -39.03 -14.65 5.47
CA LEU A 31 -39.02 -13.18 5.55
C LEU A 31 -38.13 -12.68 6.71
N GLU A 32 -38.12 -13.39 7.84
CA GLU A 32 -37.30 -13.08 9.00
C GLU A 32 -35.80 -13.21 8.70
N GLN A 33 -35.40 -14.28 8.00
CA GLN A 33 -34.01 -14.48 7.60
C GLN A 33 -33.55 -13.44 6.56
N ILE A 34 -34.44 -13.05 5.63
CA ILE A 34 -34.17 -11.98 4.66
C ILE A 34 -33.95 -10.66 5.39
N ARG A 35 -34.83 -10.30 6.34
CA ARG A 35 -34.68 -9.08 7.14
C ARG A 35 -33.41 -9.07 7.98
N ALA A 36 -33.05 -10.20 8.59
CA ALA A 36 -31.80 -10.34 9.34
C ALA A 36 -30.57 -10.14 8.43
N ARG A 37 -30.59 -10.73 7.22
CA ARG A 37 -29.52 -10.57 6.25
C ARG A 37 -29.42 -9.14 5.72
N GLU A 38 -30.55 -8.48 5.47
CA GLU A 38 -30.60 -7.08 5.07
C GLU A 38 -30.01 -6.17 6.14
N ALA A 39 -30.37 -6.37 7.41
CA ALA A 39 -29.83 -5.59 8.53
C ALA A 39 -28.30 -5.73 8.65
N ASN A 40 -27.79 -6.95 8.50
CA ASN A 40 -26.33 -7.20 8.52
C ASN A 40 -25.64 -6.52 7.35
N LEU A 41 -26.17 -6.65 6.13
CA LEU A 41 -25.59 -6.02 4.95
C LEU A 41 -25.58 -4.50 5.05
N ARG A 42 -26.64 -3.88 5.58
CA ARG A 42 -26.68 -2.42 5.82
C ARG A 42 -25.59 -1.98 6.79
N LYS A 43 -25.39 -2.75 7.87
CA LYS A 43 -24.33 -2.47 8.85
C LYS A 43 -22.94 -2.61 8.23
N ASP A 44 -22.73 -3.63 7.40
CA ASP A 44 -21.45 -3.82 6.71
C ASP A 44 -21.16 -2.67 5.73
N VAL A 45 -22.18 -2.21 4.99
CA VAL A 45 -22.07 -1.04 4.11
C VAL A 45 -21.65 0.20 4.90
N GLU A 46 -22.33 0.48 6.02
CA GLU A 46 -22.02 1.64 6.87
C GLU A 46 -20.58 1.60 7.40
N VAL A 47 -20.12 0.43 7.87
CA VAL A 47 -18.73 0.23 8.32
C VAL A 47 -17.73 0.44 7.19
N MET A 48 -18.04 -0.03 5.97
CA MET A 48 -17.16 0.13 4.81
C MET A 48 -17.13 1.58 4.32
N GLU A 49 -18.24 2.29 4.37
CA GLU A 49 -18.33 3.73 4.05
C GLU A 49 -17.55 4.58 5.05
N GLU A 50 -17.61 4.26 6.34
CA GLU A 50 -16.82 4.96 7.37
C GLU A 50 -15.31 4.75 7.14
N LYS A 51 -14.90 3.51 6.81
CA LYS A 51 -13.51 3.21 6.43
C LYS A 51 -13.08 3.96 5.18
N LEU A 52 -13.92 3.97 4.14
CA LEU A 52 -13.66 4.72 2.91
C LEU A 52 -13.55 6.21 3.17
N THR A 53 -14.40 6.77 4.03
CA THR A 53 -14.37 8.19 4.40
C THR A 53 -13.06 8.53 5.13
N LYS A 54 -12.60 7.66 6.03
CA LYS A 54 -11.28 7.82 6.68
C LYS A 54 -10.12 7.69 5.70
N LEU A 55 -10.20 6.76 4.74
CA LEU A 55 -9.17 6.57 3.71
C LEU A 55 -9.15 7.73 2.69
N ARG A 56 -10.30 8.30 2.34
CA ARG A 56 -10.43 9.46 1.45
C ARG A 56 -10.08 10.77 2.15
N GLY A 57 -10.47 10.91 3.43
CA GLY A 57 -10.15 12.04 4.29
C GLY A 57 -8.70 12.03 4.78
N GLY A 58 -8.06 10.84 4.78
CA GLY A 58 -6.61 10.69 4.80
C GLY A 58 -6.05 11.19 3.48
N VAL A 59 -5.95 12.51 3.35
CA VAL A 59 -5.40 13.23 2.21
C VAL A 59 -4.14 12.51 1.72
N THR A 60 -4.14 12.00 0.49
CA THR A 60 -2.91 11.73 -0.24
C THR A 60 -2.21 13.07 -0.46
N LEU A 61 -1.45 13.49 0.55
CA LEU A 61 -0.80 14.82 0.64
C LEU A 61 0.26 15.01 -0.45
N VAL A 62 0.71 13.91 -1.06
CA VAL A 62 1.68 13.88 -2.13
C VAL A 62 1.20 12.87 -3.15
N SER A 63 1.07 13.29 -4.40
CA SER A 63 0.70 12.39 -5.48
C SER A 63 1.82 11.35 -5.72
N PRO A 64 1.51 10.14 -6.20
CA PRO A 64 2.53 9.16 -6.58
C PRO A 64 3.55 9.73 -7.58
N GLU A 65 3.10 10.64 -8.46
CA GLU A 65 3.92 11.32 -9.46
C GLU A 65 4.89 12.31 -8.83
N GLU A 66 4.42 13.14 -7.90
CA GLU A 66 5.25 14.07 -7.14
C GLU A 66 6.29 13.32 -6.31
N ARG A 67 5.89 12.23 -5.65
CA ARG A 67 6.81 11.37 -4.90
C ARG A 67 7.90 10.81 -5.80
N LYS A 68 7.55 10.28 -6.98
CA LYS A 68 8.51 9.75 -7.94
C LYS A 68 9.46 10.83 -8.46
N ALA A 69 8.96 12.05 -8.71
CA ALA A 69 9.76 13.17 -9.16
C ALA A 69 10.79 13.59 -8.10
N VAL A 70 10.39 13.67 -6.84
CA VAL A 70 11.30 13.99 -5.71
C VAL A 70 12.34 12.89 -5.51
N GLU A 71 11.93 11.62 -5.53
CA GLU A 71 12.85 10.48 -5.43
C GLU A 71 13.87 10.48 -6.59
N GLY A 72 13.44 10.80 -7.81
CA GLY A 72 14.33 10.93 -8.97
C GLY A 72 15.36 12.05 -8.80
N ARG A 73 14.93 13.26 -8.46
CA ARG A 73 15.83 14.40 -8.20
C ARG A 73 16.84 14.10 -7.10
N TYR A 74 16.40 13.42 -6.05
CA TYR A 74 17.27 13.01 -4.96
C TYR A 74 18.36 12.03 -5.42
N LEU A 75 17.98 10.99 -6.16
CA LEU A 75 18.92 10.02 -6.75
C LEU A 75 19.95 10.69 -7.67
N ASP A 76 19.47 11.60 -8.53
CA ASP A 76 20.32 12.33 -9.46
C ASP A 76 21.34 13.19 -8.69
N THR A 77 20.90 13.89 -7.66
CA THR A 77 21.76 14.75 -6.83
C THR A 77 22.84 13.94 -6.11
N ILE A 78 22.48 12.79 -5.53
CA ILE A 78 23.43 11.86 -4.89
C ILE A 78 24.44 11.31 -5.90
N SER A 79 23.98 10.99 -7.12
CA SER A 79 24.87 10.51 -8.18
C SER A 79 25.90 11.58 -8.59
N GLN A 80 25.46 12.84 -8.69
CA GLN A 80 26.33 13.96 -9.01
C GLN A 80 27.35 14.21 -7.89
N TRP A 81 26.93 14.18 -6.63
CA TRP A 81 27.84 14.35 -5.49
C TRP A 81 28.93 13.26 -5.50
N ARG A 82 28.57 11.99 -5.69
CA ARG A 82 29.53 10.88 -5.85
C ARG A 82 30.53 11.13 -6.98
N ARG A 83 30.03 11.57 -8.14
CA ARG A 83 30.88 11.86 -9.30
C ARG A 83 31.85 13.00 -9.02
N ARG A 84 31.38 14.10 -8.44
CA ARG A 84 32.21 15.27 -8.09
C ARG A 84 33.27 14.92 -7.04
N LYS A 85 32.91 14.17 -5.99
CA LYS A 85 33.88 13.70 -4.98
C LYS A 85 34.97 12.83 -5.60
N ARG A 86 34.62 11.95 -6.54
CA ARG A 86 35.60 11.14 -7.28
C ARG A 86 36.52 12.00 -8.13
N MET A 87 35.98 12.90 -8.95
CA MET A 87 36.79 13.79 -9.79
C MET A 87 37.74 14.66 -8.97
N PHE A 88 37.27 15.21 -7.85
CA PHE A 88 38.11 15.95 -6.92
C PHE A 88 39.25 15.08 -6.38
N LYS A 89 38.93 13.87 -5.91
CA LYS A 89 39.93 12.94 -5.40
C LYS A 89 40.98 12.57 -6.46
N ASP A 90 40.54 12.24 -7.68
CA ASP A 90 41.45 11.88 -8.77
C ASP A 90 42.43 13.04 -9.09
N LEU A 91 41.92 14.28 -9.11
CA LEU A 91 42.76 15.48 -9.30
C LEU A 91 43.67 15.75 -8.12
N TRP A 92 43.15 15.59 -6.90
CA TRP A 92 43.89 15.80 -5.67
C TRP A 92 45.04 14.80 -5.53
N ASP A 93 44.78 13.53 -5.81
CA ASP A 93 45.77 12.47 -5.80
C ASP A 93 46.86 12.77 -6.85
N ALA A 94 46.49 13.19 -8.07
CA ALA A 94 47.46 13.57 -9.10
C ALA A 94 48.33 14.81 -8.73
N ILE A 95 47.76 15.78 -8.01
CA ILE A 95 48.51 16.96 -7.53
C ILE A 95 49.45 16.58 -6.37
N THR A 96 49.01 15.67 -5.50
CA THR A 96 49.73 15.32 -4.27
C THR A 96 50.71 14.15 -4.41
N GLU A 97 50.65 13.40 -5.53
CA GLU A 97 51.47 12.20 -5.78
C GLU A 97 52.99 12.43 -5.66
N ASN A 98 53.48 13.62 -6.03
CA ASN A 98 54.90 13.99 -5.93
C ASN A 98 55.14 15.22 -5.04
N SER A 99 54.17 15.58 -4.18
CA SER A 99 54.29 16.77 -3.34
C SER A 99 55.23 16.52 -2.16
N PRO A 100 56.24 17.39 -1.93
CA PRO A 100 57.06 17.34 -0.72
C PRO A 100 56.39 18.03 0.49
N LYS A 101 55.22 18.66 0.32
CA LYS A 101 54.49 19.36 1.38
C LYS A 101 53.63 18.39 2.20
N ASP A 102 53.38 18.71 3.46
CA ASP A 102 52.37 18.02 4.26
C ASP A 102 50.98 18.26 3.68
N LEU A 103 50.26 17.17 3.39
CA LEU A 103 48.96 17.23 2.69
C LEU A 103 47.90 17.95 3.54
N LYS A 104 48.01 17.88 4.87
CA LYS A 104 47.05 18.50 5.79
C LYS A 104 47.21 20.02 5.80
N GLU A 105 48.44 20.51 5.94
CA GLU A 105 48.75 21.95 5.84
C GLU A 105 48.39 22.50 4.46
N PHE A 106 48.67 21.76 3.37
CA PHE A 106 48.33 22.19 2.02
C PHE A 106 46.81 22.26 1.79
N LYS A 107 46.05 21.33 2.40
CA LYS A 107 44.59 21.36 2.35
C LYS A 107 44.02 22.58 3.10
N GLU A 108 44.60 22.91 4.26
CA GLU A 108 44.20 24.07 5.07
C GLU A 108 44.58 25.40 4.40
N GLU A 109 45.77 25.49 3.79
CA GLU A 109 46.21 26.63 2.97
C GLU A 109 45.24 26.90 1.80
N LEU A 110 44.75 25.85 1.17
CA LEU A 110 43.77 25.94 0.07
C LEU A 110 42.31 26.11 0.54
N GLY A 111 42.05 26.04 1.84
CA GLY A 111 40.70 26.15 2.41
C GLY A 111 39.75 25.03 1.97
N ILE A 112 40.27 23.82 1.77
CA ILE A 112 39.46 22.69 1.33
C ILE A 112 38.87 21.96 2.55
N GLU A 113 37.56 21.82 2.56
CA GLU A 113 36.80 21.08 3.58
C GLU A 113 36.20 19.80 2.98
N TYR A 114 36.20 18.71 3.75
CA TYR A 114 35.51 17.48 3.40
C TYR A 114 34.10 17.46 3.97
N ASP A 115 33.25 16.57 3.43
CA ASP A 115 31.89 16.39 3.90
C ASP A 115 31.88 16.11 5.43
N GLU A 116 32.84 15.33 5.93
CA GLU A 116 32.95 15.00 7.36
C GLU A 116 33.29 16.21 8.23
N ASP A 117 34.04 17.20 7.69
CA ASP A 117 34.45 18.41 8.41
C ASP A 117 33.25 19.33 8.72
N VAL A 118 32.18 19.24 7.92
CA VAL A 118 30.90 19.96 8.11
C VAL A 118 29.78 19.06 8.66
N GLY A 119 30.11 17.86 9.14
CA GLY A 119 29.14 16.93 9.75
C GLY A 119 28.20 16.26 8.74
N VAL A 120 28.59 16.19 7.47
CA VAL A 120 27.80 15.64 6.37
C VAL A 120 28.32 14.25 5.98
N SER A 121 27.43 13.25 5.92
CA SER A 121 27.79 11.89 5.50
C SER A 121 26.98 11.46 4.29
N LEU A 122 27.65 11.36 3.14
CA LEU A 122 27.06 10.86 1.90
C LEU A 122 26.43 9.46 2.07
N GLN A 123 27.02 8.60 2.90
CA GLN A 123 26.49 7.25 3.14
C GLN A 123 25.13 7.30 3.85
N SER A 124 24.98 8.16 4.86
CA SER A 124 23.72 8.35 5.58
C SER A 124 22.59 8.77 4.62
N PHE A 125 22.89 9.65 3.67
CA PHE A 125 21.92 10.06 2.63
C PHE A 125 21.60 8.94 1.63
N CYS A 126 22.54 8.04 1.35
CA CYS A 126 22.29 6.88 0.49
C CYS A 126 21.40 5.83 1.17
N ASP A 127 21.57 5.63 2.48
CA ASP A 127 20.83 4.63 3.25
C ASP A 127 19.34 4.97 3.39
N ILE A 128 19.00 6.26 3.43
CA ILE A 128 17.60 6.75 3.42
C ILE A 128 16.83 6.19 2.21
N ILE A 129 17.45 6.11 1.03
CA ILE A 129 16.81 5.57 -0.18
C ILE A 129 16.58 4.06 -0.07
N GLN A 130 17.57 3.34 0.47
CA GLN A 130 17.49 1.88 0.57
C GLN A 130 16.40 1.42 1.53
N GLN A 131 16.18 2.16 2.61
CA GLN A 131 15.10 1.90 3.57
C GLN A 131 13.71 2.08 2.92
N GLY A 132 13.55 3.08 2.05
CA GLY A 132 12.31 3.29 1.30
C GLY A 132 11.97 2.13 0.35
N ARG A 133 12.97 1.58 -0.34
CA ARG A 133 12.78 0.44 -1.27
C ARG A 133 12.46 -0.88 -0.56
N LYS A 134 13.03 -1.12 0.62
CA LYS A 134 12.74 -2.33 1.42
C LYS A 134 11.28 -2.38 1.88
N ARG A 135 10.69 -1.21 2.19
CA ARG A 135 9.29 -1.11 2.64
C ARG A 135 8.25 -1.33 1.52
N ALA A 136 8.65 -1.23 0.26
CA ALA A 136 7.75 -1.42 -0.90
C ALA A 136 7.57 -2.90 -1.30
N ARG A 137 8.35 -3.84 -0.74
CA ARG A 137 8.22 -5.29 -1.01
C ARG A 137 7.20 -5.92 -0.07
N GLY A 138 5.93 -5.57 -0.26
CA GLY A 138 4.83 -6.05 0.58
C GLY A 138 3.48 -5.66 0.00
N GLN A 139 3.26 -5.95 -1.29
CA GLN A 139 1.95 -6.10 -1.92
C GLN A 139 2.04 -7.22 -2.93
#